data_AF-A0A2D5HM29-F1
#
_entry.id   AF-A0A2D5HM29-F1
#
_cell.length_a   1.000
_cell.length_b   1.000
_cell.length_c   1.000
_cell.angle_alpha   90.00
_cell.angle_beta   90.00
_cell.angle_gamma   90.00
#
_symmetry.space_group_name_H-M   'P 1'
#
loop_
_entity.id
_entity.type
_entity.pdbx_description
1 polymer ?
#
loop_
_entity_poly.entity_id
_entity_poly.type
_entity_poly.pdbx_seq_one_letter_code
_entity_poly.pdbx_strand_id
1 'polypeptide(L)'
;KCLSPAEFQHFAGVAEIMRTEARENAEKLLRQIGKNVIEITGQMPVLYVREGDAKEELVNLINEEKIISILVLAVSTGSSGPGPLVSHVTSRGALNFRVPITLIPDTMSDEEIDALT
;
A
#
# COMPACT_ATOMS: atom_id res chain seq x y z
N LYS A 1 -31.45 -21.61 -4.85
CA LYS A 1 -32.32 -20.71 -4.06
C LYS A 1 -32.05 -19.31 -4.58
N CYS A 2 -32.94 -18.76 -5.41
CA CYS A 2 -32.70 -17.48 -6.10
C CYS A 2 -33.10 -16.33 -5.17
N LEU A 3 -32.22 -15.34 -5.02
CA LEU A 3 -32.46 -14.12 -4.24
C LEU A 3 -33.43 -13.20 -5.00
N SER A 4 -34.32 -12.53 -4.27
CA SER A 4 -35.34 -11.67 -4.87
C SER A 4 -34.74 -10.34 -5.38
N PRO A 5 -35.31 -9.69 -6.43
CA PRO A 5 -34.74 -8.48 -7.03
C PRO A 5 -34.57 -7.30 -6.06
N ALA A 6 -35.40 -7.22 -5.01
CA ALA A 6 -35.34 -6.17 -4.00
C ALA A 6 -34.16 -6.36 -3.01
N GLU A 7 -33.76 -7.61 -2.73
CA GLU A 7 -32.58 -7.89 -1.91
C GLU A 7 -31.29 -7.56 -2.69
N PHE A 8 -31.25 -7.83 -4.00
CA PHE A 8 -30.09 -7.52 -4.86
C PHE A 8 -29.77 -6.01 -4.91
N GLN A 9 -30.80 -5.14 -4.86
CA GLN A 9 -30.63 -3.68 -4.79
C GLN A 9 -30.08 -3.21 -3.43
N HIS A 10 -30.48 -3.85 -2.33
CA HIS A 10 -29.93 -3.58 -1.00
C HIS A 10 -28.44 -3.99 -0.91
N PHE A 11 -28.04 -5.12 -1.48
CA PHE A 11 -26.64 -5.57 -1.47
C PHE A 11 -25.73 -4.74 -2.39
N ALA A 12 -26.24 -4.25 -3.54
CA ALA A 12 -25.48 -3.33 -4.40
C ALA A 12 -25.25 -1.97 -3.73
N GLY A 13 -26.25 -1.43 -3.01
CA GLY A 13 -26.11 -0.19 -2.23
C GLY A 13 -25.16 -0.35 -1.04
N VAL A 14 -25.22 -1.47 -0.32
CA VAL A 14 -24.28 -1.76 0.78
C VAL A 14 -22.86 -1.96 0.26
N ALA A 15 -22.67 -2.64 -0.88
CA ALA A 15 -21.35 -2.78 -1.49
C ALA A 15 -20.75 -1.43 -1.91
N GLU A 16 -21.56 -0.52 -2.45
CA GLU A 16 -21.11 0.83 -2.82
C GLU A 16 -20.80 1.71 -1.59
N ILE A 17 -21.61 1.59 -0.53
CA ILE A 17 -21.35 2.25 0.76
C ILE A 17 -20.06 1.72 1.38
N MET A 18 -19.87 0.39 1.43
CA MET A 18 -18.65 -0.21 1.96
C MET A 18 -17.40 0.17 1.15
N ARG A 19 -17.53 0.28 -0.18
CA ARG A 19 -16.46 0.76 -1.06
C ARG A 19 -16.11 2.22 -0.76
N THR A 20 -17.12 3.07 -0.62
CA THR A 20 -16.96 4.49 -0.27
C THR A 20 -16.29 4.64 1.08
N GLU A 21 -16.75 3.90 2.10
CA GLU A 21 -16.15 3.90 3.44
C GLU A 21 -14.69 3.41 3.43
N ALA A 22 -14.40 2.32 2.71
CA ALA A 22 -13.04 1.81 2.58
C ALA A 22 -12.10 2.85 1.95
N ARG A 23 -12.58 3.54 0.92
CA ARG A 23 -11.85 4.63 0.26
C ARG A 23 -11.62 5.81 1.20
N GLU A 24 -12.65 6.29 1.89
CA GLU A 24 -12.53 7.38 2.85
C GLU A 24 -11.55 7.05 3.98
N ASN A 25 -11.56 5.81 4.47
CA ASN A 25 -10.63 5.35 5.49
C ASN A 25 -9.18 5.31 4.98
N ALA A 26 -8.96 4.82 3.76
CA ALA A 26 -7.64 4.85 3.12
C ALA A 26 -7.13 6.30 2.96
N GLU A 27 -7.98 7.22 2.50
CA GLU A 27 -7.62 8.63 2.37
C GLU A 27 -7.32 9.29 3.73
N LYS A 28 -8.09 8.98 4.78
CA LYS A 28 -7.83 9.48 6.14
C LYS A 28 -6.45 9.01 6.63
N LEU A 29 -6.14 7.73 6.48
CA LEU A 29 -4.85 7.17 6.86
C LEU A 29 -3.69 7.80 6.07
N LEU A 30 -3.82 7.89 4.74
CA LEU A 30 -2.80 8.50 3.89
C LEU A 30 -2.59 9.99 4.21
N ARG A 31 -3.65 10.72 4.56
CA ARG A 31 -3.51 12.12 5.03
C ARG A 31 -2.73 12.21 6.33
N GLN A 32 -2.92 11.28 7.27
CA GLN A 32 -2.13 11.26 8.51
C GLN A 32 -0.65 10.97 8.23
N ILE A 33 -0.37 9.94 7.42
CA ILE A 33 1.00 9.60 7.02
C ILE A 33 1.64 10.77 6.26
N GLY A 34 0.89 11.41 5.36
CA GLY A 34 1.37 12.55 4.58
C GLY A 34 1.76 13.75 5.44
N LYS A 35 1.05 14.00 6.55
CA LYS A 35 1.44 15.01 7.53
C LYS A 35 2.79 14.69 8.16
N ASN A 36 2.99 13.44 8.59
CA ASN A 36 4.27 13.02 9.18
C ASN A 36 5.42 13.19 8.19
N VAL A 37 5.22 12.86 6.90
CA VAL A 37 6.25 13.09 5.87
C VAL A 37 6.58 14.57 5.72
N ILE A 38 5.58 15.46 5.74
CA ILE A 38 5.80 16.91 5.69
C ILE A 38 6.55 17.39 6.94
N GLU A 39 6.20 16.87 8.11
CA GLU A 39 6.88 17.23 9.37
C GLU A 39 8.36 16.82 9.37
N ILE A 40 8.69 15.66 8.80
CA ILE A 40 10.06 15.13 8.73
C ILE A 40 10.86 15.80 7.60
N THR A 41 10.27 15.95 6.42
CA THR A 41 11.02 16.33 5.20
C THR A 41 10.79 17.77 4.73
N GLY A 42 9.74 18.43 5.25
CA GLY A 42 9.26 19.72 4.75
C GLY A 42 8.60 19.67 3.36
N GLN A 43 8.50 18.49 2.73
CA GLN A 43 7.99 18.32 1.37
C GLN A 43 6.64 17.61 1.37
N MET A 44 5.77 18.00 0.43
CA MET A 44 4.47 17.36 0.25
C MET A 44 4.63 16.05 -0.52
N PRO A 45 4.27 14.89 0.07
CA PRO A 45 4.34 13.62 -0.64
C PRO A 45 3.23 13.53 -1.68
N VAL A 46 3.51 12.79 -2.76
CA VAL A 46 2.47 12.37 -3.70
C VAL A 46 1.79 11.11 -3.14
N LEU A 47 0.47 11.15 -3.01
CA LEU A 47 -0.33 10.07 -2.45
C LEU A 47 -1.15 9.40 -3.55
N TYR A 48 -1.07 8.07 -3.65
CA TYR A 48 -1.83 7.28 -4.61
C TYR A 48 -2.85 6.38 -3.88
N VAL A 49 -4.09 6.36 -4.36
CA VAL A 49 -5.14 5.42 -3.95
C VAL A 49 -5.59 4.66 -5.18
N ARG A 50 -5.40 3.33 -5.19
CA ARG A 50 -5.76 2.44 -6.30
C ARG A 50 -6.72 1.36 -5.81
N GLU A 51 -7.60 0.90 -6.70
CA GLU A 51 -8.59 -0.12 -6.42
C GLU A 51 -8.26 -1.37 -7.23
N GLY A 52 -8.05 -2.50 -6.57
CA GLY A 52 -7.64 -3.75 -7.21
C GLY A 52 -6.82 -4.65 -6.29
N ASP A 53 -6.16 -5.66 -6.85
CA ASP A 53 -5.16 -6.45 -6.13
C ASP A 53 -3.93 -5.58 -5.88
N ALA A 54 -3.52 -5.48 -4.61
CA ALA A 54 -2.45 -4.58 -4.20
C ALA A 54 -1.09 -4.90 -4.83
N LYS A 55 -0.81 -6.16 -5.18
CA LYS A 55 0.47 -6.55 -5.81
C LYS A 55 0.48 -6.11 -7.27
N GLU A 56 -0.62 -6.34 -7.97
CA GLU A 56 -0.77 -5.92 -9.36
C GLU A 56 -0.75 -4.40 -9.50
N GLU A 57 -1.53 -3.70 -8.68
CA GLU A 57 -1.61 -2.24 -8.75
C GLU A 57 -0.31 -1.54 -8.34
N LEU A 58 0.49 -2.14 -7.45
CA LEU A 58 1.82 -1.62 -7.11
C LEU A 58 2.80 -1.74 -8.28
N VAL A 59 2.80 -2.88 -8.99
CA VAL A 59 3.61 -3.06 -10.20
C VAL A 59 3.15 -2.09 -11.30
N ASN A 60 1.83 -1.96 -11.50
CA ASN A 60 1.26 -1.03 -12.47
C ASN A 60 1.68 0.41 -12.17
N LEU A 61 1.54 0.86 -10.92
CA LEU A 61 1.94 2.21 -10.51
C LEU A 61 3.42 2.47 -10.78
N ILE A 62 4.31 1.55 -10.39
CA ILE A 62 5.74 1.72 -10.60
C ILE A 62 6.07 1.78 -12.10
N ASN A 63 5.35 1.01 -12.93
CA ASN A 63 5.54 1.02 -14.38
C ASN A 63 4.99 2.27 -15.05
N GLU A 64 3.85 2.81 -14.59
CA GLU A 64 3.25 4.05 -15.07
C GLU A 64 4.11 5.26 -14.68
N GLU A 65 4.46 5.37 -13.40
CA GLU A 65 5.19 6.51 -12.82
C GLU A 65 6.70 6.31 -12.95
N LYS A 66 7.26 6.72 -14.09
CA LYS A 66 8.70 6.57 -14.41
C LYS A 66 9.63 7.29 -13.44
N ILE A 67 9.14 8.29 -12.71
CA ILE A 67 9.90 9.02 -11.69
C ILE A 67 10.25 8.17 -10.47
N ILE A 68 9.47 7.11 -10.18
CA ILE A 68 9.76 6.21 -9.06
C ILE A 68 11.07 5.47 -9.34
N SER A 69 12.05 5.59 -8.46
CA SER A 69 13.38 5.01 -8.62
C SER A 69 13.69 3.87 -7.64
N ILE A 70 12.97 3.79 -6.52
CA ILE A 70 13.16 2.80 -5.47
C ILE A 70 11.82 2.45 -4.83
N LEU A 71 11.65 1.17 -4.46
CA LEU A 71 10.53 0.71 -3.65
C LEU A 71 11.05 0.33 -2.26
N VAL A 72 10.56 1.01 -1.22
CA VAL A 72 10.91 0.71 0.18
C VAL A 72 9.71 0.06 0.85
N LEU A 73 9.90 -1.11 1.46
CA LEU A 73 8.85 -1.84 2.19
C LEU A 73 9.31 -2.16 3.60
N ALA A 74 8.47 -1.82 4.58
CA ALA A 74 8.65 -2.29 5.95
C ALA A 74 8.31 -3.79 6.04
N VAL A 75 9.10 -4.53 6.81
CA VAL A 75 8.97 -5.96 7.00
C VAL A 75 8.86 -6.25 8.49
N SER A 76 7.79 -6.92 8.91
CA SER A 76 7.75 -7.46 10.27
C SER A 76 8.52 -8.77 10.35
N THR A 77 9.39 -8.88 11.35
CA THR A 77 10.16 -10.10 11.64
C THR A 77 9.46 -11.01 12.66
N GLY A 78 8.28 -10.63 13.14
CA GLY A 78 7.50 -11.36 14.14
C GLY A 78 6.73 -12.59 13.61
N SER A 79 5.93 -13.21 14.48
CA SER A 79 5.18 -14.45 14.21
C SER A 79 4.10 -14.33 13.13
N SER A 80 3.66 -13.12 12.79
CA SER A 80 2.74 -12.85 11.68
C SER A 80 3.40 -12.87 10.30
N GLY A 81 4.74 -13.01 10.27
CA GLY A 81 5.52 -13.04 9.04
C GLY A 81 5.64 -11.66 8.36
N PRO A 82 6.33 -11.61 7.21
CA PRO A 82 6.75 -10.36 6.58
C PRO A 82 5.59 -9.54 5.96
N GLY A 83 4.36 -10.01 6.03
CA GLY A 83 3.19 -9.39 5.41
C GLY A 83 3.02 -9.76 3.92
N PRO A 84 1.82 -9.50 3.35
CA PRO A 84 1.42 -10.03 2.05
C PRO A 84 2.23 -9.46 0.88
N LEU A 85 2.55 -8.16 0.91
CA LEU A 85 3.33 -7.51 -0.16
C LEU A 85 4.79 -7.97 -0.16
N VAL A 86 5.40 -8.04 1.02
CA VAL A 86 6.80 -8.49 1.15
C VAL A 86 6.91 -9.96 0.76
N SER A 87 5.96 -10.81 1.19
CA SER A 87 5.91 -12.23 0.80
C SER A 87 5.80 -12.41 -0.72
N HIS A 88 5.03 -11.53 -1.38
CA HIS A 88 4.94 -11.53 -2.84
C HIS A 88 6.27 -11.15 -3.49
N VAL A 89 6.90 -10.08 -3.00
CA VAL A 89 8.19 -9.61 -3.50
C VAL A 89 9.28 -10.66 -3.33
N THR A 90 9.43 -11.25 -2.14
CA THR A 90 10.54 -12.17 -1.80
C THR A 90 10.45 -13.54 -2.48
N SER A 91 9.27 -13.94 -2.97
CA SER A 91 9.08 -15.24 -3.62
C SER A 91 9.46 -15.24 -5.10
N ARG A 92 8.66 -14.59 -5.95
CA ARG A 92 8.95 -14.37 -7.38
C ARG A 92 8.55 -12.98 -7.88
N GLY A 93 7.87 -12.18 -7.06
CA GLY A 93 7.35 -10.88 -7.45
C GLY A 93 8.44 -9.82 -7.68
N ALA A 94 9.63 -9.97 -7.07
CA ALA A 94 10.74 -9.02 -7.25
C ALA A 94 11.12 -8.80 -8.73
N LEU A 95 11.02 -9.83 -9.57
CA LEU A 95 11.33 -9.74 -11.00
C LEU A 95 10.34 -8.88 -11.80
N ASN A 96 9.16 -8.58 -11.24
CA ASN A 96 8.14 -7.76 -11.89
C ASN A 96 8.37 -6.25 -11.70
N PHE A 97 9.27 -5.87 -10.79
CA PHE A 97 9.56 -4.47 -10.50
C PHE A 97 10.76 -3.98 -11.30
N ARG A 98 10.60 -2.82 -11.96
CA ARG A 98 11.70 -2.17 -12.71
C ARG A 98 12.72 -1.43 -11.82
N VAL A 99 12.44 -1.33 -10.52
CA VAL A 99 13.22 -0.55 -9.55
C VAL A 99 13.81 -1.47 -8.49
N PRO A 100 14.96 -1.10 -7.89
CA PRO A 100 15.45 -1.77 -6.68
C PRO A 100 14.40 -1.76 -5.57
N ILE A 101 14.38 -2.85 -4.80
CA ILE A 101 13.50 -3.00 -3.64
C ILE A 101 14.34 -3.08 -2.38
N THR A 102 14.04 -2.21 -1.42
CA THR A 102 14.68 -2.16 -0.10
C THR A 102 13.68 -2.63 0.95
N LEU A 103 14.06 -3.66 1.68
CA LEU A 103 13.27 -4.22 2.78
C LEU A 103 13.83 -3.70 4.10
N ILE A 104 13.02 -3.00 4.88
CA ILE A 104 13.41 -2.42 6.17
C ILE A 104 12.78 -3.27 7.30
N PRO A 105 13.57 -4.00 8.09
CA PRO A 105 13.08 -4.73 9.24
C PRO A 105 12.52 -3.80 10.33
N ASP A 106 11.49 -4.27 11.04
CA ASP A 106 10.93 -3.62 12.23
C ASP A 106 11.87 -3.57 13.44
N THR A 107 13.03 -4.22 13.36
CA THR A 107 14.07 -4.21 14.40
C THR A 107 15.06 -3.06 14.27
N MET A 108 15.07 -2.33 13.14
CA MET A 108 15.99 -1.21 12.95
C MET A 108 15.50 0.02 13.72
N SER A 109 16.42 0.73 14.37
CA SER A 109 16.11 2.02 15.00
C SER A 109 16.07 3.15 13.97
N ASP A 110 15.44 4.27 14.33
CA ASP A 110 15.37 5.46 13.46
C ASP A 110 16.77 5.96 13.09
N GLU A 111 17.74 5.89 14.01
CA GLU A 111 19.14 6.28 13.75
C GLU A 111 19.83 5.35 12.74
N GLU A 112 19.53 4.04 12.78
CA GLU A 112 20.05 3.09 11.81
C GLU A 112 19.44 3.29 10.42
N ILE A 113 18.17 3.72 10.36
CA ILE A 113 17.49 4.05 9.10
C ILE A 113 18.07 5.34 8.51
N ASP A 114 18.27 6.37 9.34
CA ASP A 114 18.86 7.65 8.89
C ASP A 114 20.27 7.46 8.32
N ALA A 115 21.05 6.52 8.85
CA ALA A 115 22.40 6.22 8.36
C ALA A 115 22.45 5.57 6.96
N LEU A 116 21.31 5.15 6.39
CA LEU A 116 21.26 4.54 5.04
C LEU A 116 21.36 5.58 3.90
N THR A 117 21.25 6.88 4.21
CA THR A 117 21.10 7.96 3.20
C THR A 117 22.00 9.15 3.52
#